data_AF-A0A0A1DJA8-F1
#
_entry.id   AF-A0A0A1DJA8-F1
#
_cell.length_a   1.000
_cell.length_b   1.000
_cell.length_c   1.000
_cell.angle_alpha   90.00
_cell.angle_beta   90.00
_cell.angle_gamma   90.00
#
_symmetry.space_group_name_H-M   'P 1'
#
loop_
_entity.id
_entity.type
_entity.pdbx_description
1 polymer ?
#
loop_
_entity_poly.entity_id
_entity_poly.type
_entity_poly.pdbx_seq_one_letter_code
_entity_poly.pdbx_strand_id
1 'polypeptide(L)'
;MTNATPVAPVRLGTLEPVTTPTKLFRTVAIAEAITWTGLLIGMFLKYGTETTEVGVRIFGMLHGVVFVAYVVTTVVVWVDRRWSAGRGLLALVAAVPPLATLPLEWWAIRKGWLGDSWRLPSGATRSLPDRVVGWLLVNPLRGLCMGLVAVGALTALALAVGPPTS
;
A
#
# COMPACT_ATOMS: atom_id res chain seq x y z
N MET A 1 52.04 31.47 -1.16
CA MET A 1 50.60 31.53 -0.82
C MET A 1 49.83 30.82 -1.93
N THR A 2 49.59 29.52 -1.81
CA THR A 2 48.83 28.74 -2.78
C THR A 2 47.48 28.38 -2.16
N ASN A 3 46.41 29.02 -2.62
CA ASN A 3 45.04 28.69 -2.23
C ASN A 3 44.70 27.31 -2.79
N ALA A 4 44.57 26.32 -1.92
CA ALA A 4 43.95 25.04 -2.28
C ALA A 4 42.46 25.30 -2.53
N THR A 5 42.01 25.07 -3.77
CA THR A 5 40.58 25.03 -4.11
C THR A 5 39.91 23.91 -3.32
N PRO A 6 38.76 24.15 -2.65
CA PRO A 6 38.03 23.08 -1.99
C PRO A 6 37.48 22.14 -3.06
N VAL A 7 37.99 20.91 -3.10
CA VAL A 7 37.43 19.83 -3.91
C VAL A 7 36.06 19.52 -3.33
N ALA A 8 35.00 19.85 -4.05
CA ALA A 8 33.64 19.49 -3.67
C ALA A 8 33.57 17.97 -3.45
N PRO A 9 32.96 17.48 -2.36
CA PRO A 9 32.87 16.05 -2.13
C PRO A 9 32.11 15.42 -3.30
N VAL A 10 32.77 14.50 -4.01
CA VAL A 10 32.12 13.59 -4.95
C VAL A 10 31.01 12.89 -4.17
N ARG A 11 29.75 13.21 -4.51
CA ARG A 11 28.60 12.44 -4.05
C ARG A 11 28.71 11.05 -4.66
N LEU A 12 29.49 10.18 -4.02
CA LEU A 12 29.40 8.73 -4.22
C LEU A 12 27.92 8.40 -4.06
N GLY A 13 27.30 7.88 -5.13
CA GLY A 13 25.87 7.62 -5.18
C GLY A 13 25.45 6.83 -3.95
N THR A 14 24.87 7.54 -2.99
CA THR A 14 24.13 6.95 -1.88
C THR A 14 23.14 6.01 -2.54
N LEU A 15 23.11 4.75 -2.11
CA LEU A 15 22.09 3.81 -2.56
C LEU A 15 20.75 4.40 -2.11
N GLU A 16 20.15 5.23 -2.96
CA GLU A 16 18.81 5.76 -2.78
C GLU A 16 17.93 4.54 -2.54
N PRO A 17 17.19 4.46 -1.42
CA PRO A 17 16.31 3.33 -1.19
C PRO A 17 15.45 3.14 -2.44
N VAL A 18 15.51 1.93 -3.02
CA VAL A 18 14.97 1.63 -4.36
C VAL A 18 13.51 2.06 -4.50
N THR A 19 12.77 2.17 -3.38
CA THR A 19 11.41 2.67 -3.30
C THR A 19 11.24 3.68 -2.16
N THR A 20 10.69 4.86 -2.47
CA THR A 20 10.31 5.88 -1.47
C THR A 20 8.88 5.62 -0.96
N PRO A 21 8.48 6.13 0.23
CA PRO A 21 7.10 6.04 0.71
C PRO A 21 6.08 6.51 -0.34
N THR A 22 6.36 7.64 -0.99
CA THR A 22 5.54 8.18 -2.07
C THR A 22 5.42 7.23 -3.24
N LYS A 23 6.53 6.69 -3.74
CA LYS A 23 6.51 5.75 -4.89
C LYS A 23 5.73 4.48 -4.54
N LEU A 24 5.98 3.90 -3.37
CA LEU A 24 5.29 2.68 -2.93
C LEU A 24 3.78 2.91 -2.82
N PHE A 25 3.36 3.94 -2.07
CA PHE A 25 1.93 4.24 -1.89
C PHE A 25 1.24 4.52 -3.22
N ARG A 26 1.87 5.31 -4.09
CA ARG A 26 1.36 5.64 -5.42
C ARG A 26 1.19 4.41 -6.31
N THR A 27 2.21 3.55 -6.38
CA THR A 27 2.14 2.33 -7.19
C THR A 27 0.99 1.43 -6.74
N VAL A 28 0.83 1.26 -5.42
CA VAL A 28 -0.23 0.40 -4.88
C VAL A 28 -1.61 1.03 -5.06
N ALA A 29 -1.77 2.34 -4.88
CA ALA A 29 -3.01 3.06 -5.15
C ALA A 29 -3.45 2.96 -6.62
N ILE A 30 -2.50 3.12 -7.55
CA ILE A 30 -2.78 2.98 -8.99
C ILE A 30 -3.14 1.54 -9.34
N ALA A 31 -2.40 0.56 -8.81
CA ALA A 31 -2.70 -0.85 -9.02
C ALA A 31 -4.11 -1.19 -8.50
N GLU A 32 -4.49 -0.66 -7.34
CA GLU A 32 -5.81 -0.86 -6.74
C GLU A 32 -6.90 -0.34 -7.67
N ALA A 33 -6.75 0.89 -8.17
CA ALA A 33 -7.69 1.49 -9.09
C ALA A 33 -7.82 0.74 -10.42
N ILE A 34 -6.71 0.21 -10.96
CA ILE A 34 -6.72 -0.65 -12.16
C ILE A 34 -7.50 -1.93 -11.89
N THR A 35 -7.26 -2.61 -10.76
CA THR A 35 -7.98 -3.84 -10.42
C THR A 35 -9.47 -3.61 -10.18
N TRP A 36 -9.85 -2.48 -9.56
CA TRP A 36 -11.24 -2.04 -9.44
C TRP A 36 -11.88 -1.84 -10.81
N THR A 37 -11.19 -1.14 -11.72
CA THR A 37 -11.68 -0.90 -13.08
C THR A 37 -11.92 -2.21 -13.82
N GLY A 38 -10.96 -3.14 -13.74
CA GLY A 38 -11.10 -4.48 -14.32
C GLY A 38 -12.27 -5.26 -13.72
N LEU A 39 -12.50 -5.14 -12.41
CA LEU A 39 -13.64 -5.77 -11.73
C LEU A 39 -14.98 -5.19 -12.20
N LEU A 40 -15.08 -3.86 -12.31
CA LEU A 40 -16.28 -3.19 -12.84
C LEU A 40 -16.55 -3.55 -14.30
N ILE A 41 -15.51 -3.62 -15.13
CA ILE A 41 -15.61 -4.10 -16.52
C ILE A 41 -16.08 -5.55 -16.54
N GLY A 42 -15.52 -6.42 -15.70
CA GLY A 42 -15.94 -7.81 -15.58
C GLY A 42 -17.40 -7.94 -15.17
N MET A 43 -17.85 -7.12 -14.21
CA MET A 43 -19.26 -7.08 -13.81
C MET A 43 -20.15 -6.58 -14.94
N PHE A 44 -19.76 -5.50 -15.62
CA PHE A 44 -20.51 -4.96 -16.76
C PHE A 44 -20.67 -5.99 -17.88
N LEU A 45 -19.60 -6.72 -18.23
CA LEU A 45 -19.68 -7.81 -19.22
C LEU A 45 -20.56 -8.96 -18.72
N LYS A 46 -20.42 -9.37 -17.45
CA LYS A 46 -21.26 -10.43 -16.87
C LYS A 46 -22.75 -10.11 -16.99
N TYR A 47 -23.15 -8.89 -16.62
CA TYR A 47 -24.57 -8.49 -16.62
C TYR A 47 -25.07 -7.97 -17.98
N GLY A 48 -24.18 -7.42 -18.82
CA GLY A 48 -24.53 -6.82 -20.10
C GLY A 48 -24.47 -7.77 -21.28
N THR A 49 -23.62 -8.79 -21.23
CA THR A 49 -23.43 -9.76 -22.33
C THR A 49 -23.66 -11.22 -21.90
N GLU A 50 -24.06 -11.49 -20.65
CA GLU A 50 -24.33 -12.82 -20.06
C GLU A 50 -23.23 -13.89 -20.28
N THR A 51 -22.01 -13.49 -20.62
CA THR A 51 -21.04 -14.40 -21.27
C THR A 51 -19.78 -14.72 -20.47
N THR A 52 -19.44 -14.01 -19.39
CA THR A 52 -18.15 -14.27 -18.71
C THR A 52 -18.13 -14.04 -17.19
N GLU A 53 -18.22 -15.13 -16.43
CA GLU A 53 -17.90 -15.16 -14.99
C GLU A 53 -16.39 -15.15 -14.70
N VAL A 54 -15.59 -15.59 -15.68
CA VAL A 54 -14.13 -15.71 -15.56
C VAL A 54 -13.47 -14.36 -15.32
N GLY A 55 -13.93 -13.30 -15.99
CA GLY A 55 -13.41 -11.94 -15.81
C GLY A 55 -13.60 -11.43 -14.38
N VAL A 56 -14.81 -11.56 -13.84
CA VAL A 56 -15.12 -11.21 -12.44
C VAL A 56 -14.28 -12.02 -11.47
N ARG A 57 -14.07 -13.32 -11.73
CA ARG A 57 -13.25 -14.17 -10.87
C ARG A 57 -11.77 -13.76 -10.86
N ILE A 58 -11.18 -13.50 -12.02
CA ILE A 58 -9.77 -13.09 -12.13
C ILE A 58 -9.56 -11.71 -11.50
N PHE A 59 -10.35 -10.72 -11.92
CA PHE A 59 -10.21 -9.36 -11.40
C PHE A 59 -10.63 -9.25 -9.93
N GLY A 60 -11.57 -10.07 -9.46
CA GLY A 60 -11.93 -10.15 -8.05
C GLY A 60 -10.78 -10.66 -7.18
N MET A 61 -10.08 -11.72 -7.62
CA MET A 61 -8.87 -12.21 -6.93
C MET A 61 -7.75 -11.18 -6.95
N LEU A 62 -7.46 -10.58 -8.11
CA LEU A 62 -6.42 -9.54 -8.24
C LEU A 62 -6.74 -8.34 -7.35
N HIS A 63 -7.99 -7.88 -7.35
CA HIS A 63 -8.45 -6.79 -6.52
C HIS A 63 -8.27 -7.10 -5.03
N GLY A 64 -8.66 -8.29 -4.57
CA GLY A 64 -8.47 -8.70 -3.18
C GLY A 64 -6.99 -8.67 -2.74
N VAL A 65 -6.07 -9.14 -3.58
CA VAL A 65 -4.62 -9.11 -3.29
C VAL A 65 -4.12 -7.66 -3.22
N VAL A 66 -4.50 -6.82 -4.17
CA VAL A 66 -4.04 -5.43 -4.22
C VAL A 66 -4.67 -4.58 -3.11
N PHE A 67 -5.93 -4.85 -2.73
CA PHE A 67 -6.59 -4.23 -1.58
C PHE A 67 -5.81 -4.45 -0.29
N VAL A 68 -5.36 -5.69 -0.05
CA VAL A 68 -4.57 -6.03 1.13
C VAL A 68 -3.21 -5.34 1.09
N ALA A 69 -2.56 -5.33 -0.09
CA ALA A 69 -1.31 -4.62 -0.28
C ALA A 69 -1.47 -3.11 0.02
N TYR A 70 -2.60 -2.52 -0.38
CA TYR A 70 -2.93 -1.12 -0.09
C TYR A 70 -3.10 -0.86 1.41
N VAL A 71 -3.85 -1.71 2.12
CA VAL A 71 -4.05 -1.59 3.57
C VAL A 71 -2.71 -1.70 4.32
N VAL A 72 -1.89 -2.70 3.98
CA VAL A 72 -0.57 -2.88 4.61
C VAL A 72 0.34 -1.69 4.32
N THR A 73 0.40 -1.24 3.07
CA THR A 73 1.20 -0.06 2.68
C THR A 73 0.74 1.18 3.43
N THR A 74 -0.58 1.38 3.57
CA THR A 74 -1.16 2.49 4.32
C THR A 74 -0.74 2.46 5.78
N VAL A 75 -0.79 1.30 6.45
CA VAL A 75 -0.36 1.16 7.85
C VAL A 75 1.14 1.41 8.01
N VAL A 76 1.96 0.89 7.10
CA VAL A 76 3.41 1.12 7.08
C VAL A 76 3.73 2.61 6.97
N VAL A 77 3.13 3.29 5.99
CA VAL A 77 3.31 4.72 5.78
C VAL A 77 2.76 5.53 6.95
N TRP A 78 1.62 5.14 7.51
CA TRP A 78 1.03 5.80 8.67
C TRP A 78 2.01 5.80 9.86
N VAL A 79 2.58 4.64 10.20
CA VAL A 79 3.55 4.53 11.30
C VAL A 79 4.85 5.27 10.97
N ASP A 80 5.39 5.09 9.75
CA ASP A 80 6.61 5.76 9.31
C ASP A 80 6.46 7.29 9.39
N ARG A 81 5.33 7.82 8.89
CA ARG A 81 5.05 9.25 8.79
C ARG A 81 4.33 9.84 10.00
N ARG A 82 4.05 9.01 11.02
CA ARG A 82 3.32 9.40 12.23
C ARG A 82 2.02 10.16 11.91
N TRP A 83 1.27 9.65 10.94
CA TRP A 83 -0.01 10.24 10.59
C TRP A 83 -0.95 10.26 11.81
N SER A 84 -1.79 11.29 11.90
CA SER A 84 -2.89 11.28 12.85
C SER A 84 -3.89 10.18 12.49
N ALA A 85 -4.67 9.73 13.48
CA ALA A 85 -5.66 8.67 13.27
C ALA A 85 -6.66 8.99 12.15
N GLY A 86 -7.06 10.26 12.02
CA GLY A 86 -7.95 10.69 10.95
C GLY A 86 -7.37 10.49 9.55
N ARG A 87 -6.07 10.77 9.33
CA ARG A 87 -5.43 10.58 8.02
C ARG A 87 -5.30 9.11 7.67
N GLY A 88 -4.89 8.32 8.65
CA GLY A 88 -4.77 6.88 8.51
C GLY A 88 -6.11 6.21 8.19
N LEU A 89 -7.15 6.55 8.95
CA LEU A 89 -8.50 6.03 8.74
C LEU A 89 -9.07 6.48 7.39
N LEU A 90 -8.90 7.75 7.02
CA LEU A 90 -9.31 8.25 5.72
C LEU A 90 -8.64 7.47 4.59
N ALA A 91 -7.36 7.14 4.75
CA ALA A 91 -6.64 6.34 3.76
C ALA A 91 -7.18 4.92 3.64
N LEU A 92 -7.44 4.25 4.77
CA LEU A 92 -8.05 2.92 4.77
C LEU A 92 -9.45 2.92 4.15
N VAL A 93 -10.29 3.91 4.49
CA VAL A 93 -11.65 4.04 3.95
C VAL A 93 -11.62 4.27 2.45
N ALA A 94 -10.63 4.97 1.90
CA ALA A 94 -10.53 5.22 0.47
C ALA A 94 -10.32 3.96 -0.39
N ALA A 95 -9.97 2.82 0.20
CA ALA A 95 -9.91 1.53 -0.50
C ALA A 95 -11.29 0.88 -0.73
N VAL A 96 -12.34 1.38 -0.07
CA VAL A 96 -13.70 0.80 -0.15
C VAL A 96 -14.48 1.36 -1.35
N PRO A 97 -14.55 2.68 -1.58
CA PRO A 97 -15.21 3.20 -2.79
C PRO A 97 -14.33 2.97 -4.03
N PRO A 98 -14.94 2.61 -5.17
CA PRO A 98 -14.20 2.45 -6.42
C PRO A 98 -13.40 3.71 -6.77
N LEU A 99 -12.13 3.53 -7.17
CA LEU A 99 -11.23 4.58 -7.65
C LEU A 99 -10.88 5.67 -6.62
N ALA A 100 -11.37 5.61 -5.37
CA ALA A 100 -11.13 6.64 -4.36
C ALA A 100 -9.68 6.69 -3.86
N THR A 101 -8.91 5.63 -4.11
CA THR A 101 -7.46 5.57 -3.87
C THR A 101 -6.68 6.58 -4.71
N LEU A 102 -7.12 6.91 -5.93
CA LEU A 102 -6.47 7.89 -6.82
C LEU A 102 -6.60 9.36 -6.34
N PRO A 103 -7.80 9.91 -6.08
CA PRO A 103 -7.92 11.28 -5.60
C PRO A 103 -7.27 11.45 -4.22
N LEU A 104 -7.33 10.42 -3.37
CA LEU A 104 -6.62 10.43 -2.09
C LEU A 104 -5.10 10.45 -2.30
N GLU A 105 -4.55 9.58 -3.15
CA GLU A 105 -3.12 9.55 -3.48
C GLU A 105 -2.64 10.90 -3.97
N TRP A 106 -3.36 11.48 -4.93
CA TRP A 106 -3.05 12.78 -5.50
C TRP A 106 -3.08 13.88 -4.44
N TRP A 107 -4.10 13.86 -3.58
CA TRP A 107 -4.22 14.83 -2.48
C TRP A 107 -3.13 14.65 -1.43
N ALA A 108 -2.78 13.41 -1.09
CA ALA A 108 -1.73 13.07 -0.14
C ALA A 108 -0.35 13.53 -0.62
N ILE A 109 -0.05 13.40 -1.92
CA ILE A 109 1.16 13.96 -2.54
C ILE A 109 1.14 15.48 -2.46
N ARG A 110 0.05 16.13 -2.88
CA ARG A 110 -0.06 17.61 -2.86
C ARG A 110 0.08 18.19 -1.46
N LYS A 111 -0.37 17.47 -0.44
CA LYS A 111 -0.27 17.88 0.98
C LYS A 111 1.03 17.42 1.65
N GLY A 112 1.93 16.75 0.94
CA GLY A 112 3.22 16.30 1.48
C GLY A 112 3.10 15.23 2.57
N TRP A 113 2.03 14.42 2.54
CA TRP A 113 1.81 13.35 3.53
C TRP A 113 2.75 12.18 3.34
N LEU A 114 3.00 11.89 2.07
CA LEU A 114 3.93 10.91 1.52
C LEU A 114 5.19 11.69 1.17
N GLY A 115 6.37 11.22 1.53
CA GLY A 115 7.60 11.95 1.21
C GLY A 115 8.70 11.03 0.74
N ASP A 116 9.87 11.62 0.55
CA ASP A 116 10.84 11.05 -0.39
C ASP A 116 11.83 10.07 0.25
N SER A 117 11.88 10.02 1.58
CA SER A 117 12.68 9.05 2.32
C SER A 117 11.87 8.40 3.45
N TRP A 118 12.24 7.17 3.79
CA TRP A 118 11.71 6.44 4.94
C TRP A 118 12.32 7.01 6.23
N ARG A 119 11.51 7.20 7.27
CA ARG A 119 11.97 7.56 8.61
C ARG A 119 12.56 6.34 9.35
N LEU A 120 12.01 5.14 9.13
CA LEU A 120 12.45 3.87 9.70
C LEU A 120 13.26 3.07 8.64
N PRO A 121 14.41 2.40 8.91
CA PRO A 121 15.51 2.69 9.82
C PRO A 121 16.92 2.71 9.17
N SER A 122 17.87 3.34 9.87
CA SER A 122 19.18 2.69 10.16
C SER A 122 19.43 2.50 11.67
N GLY A 123 18.38 2.54 12.53
CA GLY A 123 18.53 2.25 13.97
C GLY A 123 17.33 2.54 14.90
N ALA A 124 16.08 2.19 14.55
CA ALA A 124 14.89 2.64 15.30
C ALA A 124 14.57 1.81 16.57
N THR A 125 14.71 2.40 17.77
CA THR A 125 14.09 1.96 19.03
C THR A 125 13.35 3.11 19.73
N ARG A 126 12.03 3.25 19.52
CA ARG A 126 11.16 4.11 20.37
C ARG A 126 9.80 3.50 20.73
N SER A 127 9.15 2.70 19.89
CA SER A 127 7.83 2.09 20.17
C SER A 127 7.63 0.73 19.48
N LEU A 128 6.67 -0.08 19.93
CA LEU A 128 6.35 -1.39 19.30
C LEU A 128 5.95 -1.25 17.81
N PRO A 129 5.11 -0.29 17.40
CA PRO A 129 4.80 -0.08 15.97
C PRO A 129 6.03 0.24 15.12
N ASP A 130 6.94 1.09 15.63
CA ASP A 130 8.19 1.44 14.93
C ASP A 130 9.07 0.19 14.72
N ARG A 131 9.09 -0.76 15.67
CA ARG A 131 9.84 -2.02 15.53
C ARG A 131 9.22 -2.95 14.49
N VAL A 132 7.89 -3.12 14.54
CA VAL A 132 7.16 -3.98 13.60
C VAL A 132 7.32 -3.46 12.18
N VAL A 133 7.12 -2.16 11.97
CA VAL A 133 7.25 -1.54 10.64
C VAL A 133 8.70 -1.50 10.18
N GLY A 134 9.66 -1.19 11.07
CA GLY A 134 11.08 -1.29 10.75
C GLY A 134 11.49 -2.71 10.33
N TRP A 135 10.99 -3.74 11.02
CA TRP A 135 11.24 -5.13 10.64
C TRP A 135 10.59 -5.50 9.31
N LEU A 136 9.37 -5.03 9.06
CA LEU A 136 8.61 -5.27 7.83
C LEU A 136 9.30 -4.66 6.60
N LEU A 137 9.83 -3.44 6.74
CA LEU A 137 10.60 -2.76 5.70
C LEU A 137 11.91 -3.49 5.37
N VAL A 138 12.54 -4.11 6.36
CA VAL A 138 13.79 -4.87 6.18
C VAL A 138 13.55 -6.31 5.72
N ASN A 139 12.35 -6.87 5.96
CA ASN A 139 11.99 -8.25 5.61
C ASN A 139 10.69 -8.32 4.77
N PRO A 140 10.68 -7.73 3.55
CA PRO A 140 9.46 -7.60 2.75
C PRO A 140 8.81 -8.95 2.41
N LEU A 141 9.62 -10.00 2.18
CA LEU A 141 9.12 -11.35 1.88
C LEU A 141 8.32 -11.96 3.03
N ARG A 142 8.78 -11.76 4.28
CA ARG A 142 8.07 -12.27 5.45
C ARG A 142 6.79 -11.48 5.71
N GLY A 143 6.83 -10.18 5.43
CA GLY A 143 5.65 -9.32 5.38
C GLY A 143 4.59 -9.82 4.41
N LEU A 144 5.01 -10.18 3.19
CA LEU A 144 4.14 -10.76 2.19
C LEU A 144 3.53 -12.08 2.66
N CYS A 145 4.33 -12.99 3.20
CA CYS A 145 3.83 -14.25 3.76
C CYS A 145 2.81 -14.02 4.89
N MET A 146 3.09 -13.09 5.81
CA MET A 146 2.18 -12.76 6.91
C MET A 146 0.87 -12.14 6.40
N GLY A 147 0.95 -11.28 5.38
CA GLY A 147 -0.22 -10.73 4.70
C GLY A 147 -1.08 -11.82 4.05
N LEU A 148 -0.46 -12.76 3.33
CA LEU A 148 -1.16 -13.91 2.73
C LEU A 148 -1.84 -14.79 3.79
N VAL A 149 -1.17 -15.02 4.92
CA VAL A 149 -1.76 -15.76 6.06
C VAL A 149 -2.95 -15.01 6.65
N ALA A 150 -2.83 -13.68 6.85
CA ALA A 150 -3.92 -12.86 7.39
C ALA A 150 -5.14 -12.86 6.47
N VAL A 151 -4.93 -12.77 5.16
CA VAL A 151 -5.99 -12.89 4.15
C VAL A 151 -6.65 -14.26 4.23
N GLY A 152 -5.87 -15.33 4.22
CA GLY A 152 -6.40 -16.69 4.34
C GLY A 152 -7.23 -16.86 5.62
N ALA A 153 -6.77 -16.32 6.74
CA ALA A 153 -7.48 -16.37 8.02
C ALA A 153 -8.78 -15.55 8.01
N LEU A 154 -8.76 -14.32 7.48
CA LEU A 154 -9.95 -13.47 7.36
C LEU A 154 -10.98 -14.08 6.41
N THR A 155 -10.54 -14.67 5.29
CA THR A 155 -11.42 -15.40 4.37
C THR A 155 -12.02 -16.63 5.04
N ALA A 156 -11.21 -17.43 5.74
CA ALA A 156 -11.70 -18.59 6.49
C ALA A 156 -12.71 -18.18 7.56
N LEU A 157 -12.45 -17.08 8.28
CA LEU A 157 -13.38 -16.53 9.26
C LEU A 157 -14.69 -16.06 8.62
N ALA A 158 -14.62 -15.31 7.51
CA ALA A 158 -15.81 -14.85 6.79
C ALA A 158 -16.66 -16.01 6.27
N LEU A 159 -16.02 -17.09 5.80
CA LEU A 159 -16.71 -18.32 5.41
C LEU A 159 -17.32 -19.05 6.61
N ALA A 160 -16.64 -19.04 7.77
CA ALA A 160 -17.13 -19.66 8.99
C ALA A 160 -18.31 -18.91 9.63
N VAL A 161 -18.39 -17.58 9.45
CA VAL A 161 -19.49 -16.77 9.98
C VAL A 161 -20.80 -17.05 9.23
N GLY A 162 -20.75 -17.49 7.97
CA GLY A 162 -21.94 -17.84 7.17
C GLY A 162 -22.91 -16.67 6.96
N PRO A 163 -23.86 -16.74 6.01
CA PRO A 163 -24.92 -15.74 5.94
C PRO A 163 -25.74 -15.82 7.23
N PRO A 164 -26.16 -14.69 7.84
CA PRO A 164 -27.12 -14.74 8.94
C PRO A 164 -28.35 -15.48 8.42
N THR A 165 -28.71 -16.59 9.05
CA THR A 165 -29.96 -17.29 8.79
C THR A 165 -31.09 -16.40 9.29
N SER A 166 -31.56 -15.49 8.42
CA SER A 166 -32.79 -14.73 8.58
C SER A 166 -33.93 -15.40 7.82
#